data_AF-A0A3S4GMX2-F1
#
_entry.id   AF-A0A3S4GMX2-F1
#
_cell.length_a   1.000
_cell.length_b   1.000
_cell.length_c   1.000
_cell.angle_alpha   90.00
_cell.angle_beta   90.00
_cell.angle_gamma   90.00
#
_symmetry.space_group_name_H-M   'P 1'
#
loop_
_entity.id
_entity.type
_entity.pdbx_description
1 polymer ?
#
loop_
_entity_poly.entity_id
_entity_poly.type
_entity_poly.pdbx_seq_one_letter_code
_entity_poly.pdbx_strand_id
1 'polypeptide(L)' 'MDAVQKAKSGHPGAPMGMADIAEVLWRDFLNHNPNNPAWADRDRFVLSNGHGSMLI' A
#
# COMPACT_ATOMS: atom_id res chain seq x y z
N MET A 1 4.31 -11.07 -1.83
CA MET A 1 4.12 -12.43 -2.38
C MET A 1 3.94 -13.46 -1.28
N ASP A 2 4.86 -13.51 -0.32
CA ASP A 2 4.89 -14.51 0.76
C ASP A 2 3.61 -14.59 1.59
N ALA A 3 2.99 -13.45 1.88
CA ALA A 3 1.77 -13.41 2.68
C ALA A 3 0.54 -14.03 1.97
N VAL A 4 0.36 -13.81 0.66
CA VAL A 4 -0.71 -14.44 -0.13
C VAL A 4 -0.49 -15.95 -0.21
N GLN A 5 0.75 -16.38 -0.42
CA GLN A 5 1.09 -17.80 -0.50
C GLN A 5 0.90 -18.51 0.85
N LYS A 6 1.31 -17.88 1.96
CA LYS A 6 1.11 -18.42 3.31
C LYS A 6 -0.36 -18.54 3.68
N ALA A 7 -1.19 -17.58 3.28
CA ALA A 7 -2.64 -17.61 3.52
C ALA A 7 -3.39 -18.56 2.56
N LYS A 8 -2.72 -19.09 1.51
CA LYS A 8 -3.33 -19.86 0.41
C LYS A 8 -4.54 -19.15 -0.24
N SER A 9 -4.60 -17.82 -0.12
CA SER A 9 -5.74 -16.99 -0.52
C SER A 9 -5.28 -15.54 -0.63
N GLY A 10 -5.80 -14.80 -1.61
CA GLY A 10 -5.48 -13.39 -1.87
C GLY A 10 -5.11 -13.11 -3.34
N HIS A 11 -4.83 -11.84 -3.67
CA HIS A 11 -4.53 -11.40 -5.04
C HIS A 11 -3.08 -10.92 -5.16
N PRO A 12 -2.16 -11.72 -5.72
CA PRO A 12 -0.74 -11.36 -5.80
C PRO A 12 -0.41 -10.44 -6.99
N GLY A 13 -1.23 -10.45 -8.05
CA GLY A 13 -0.94 -9.73 -9.29
C GLY A 13 -0.97 -8.21 -9.14
N ALA A 14 -2.02 -7.67 -8.50
CA ALA A 14 -2.18 -6.23 -8.33
C ALA A 14 -1.08 -5.59 -7.43
N PRO A 15 -0.69 -6.18 -6.29
CA PRO A 15 0.45 -5.70 -5.51
C PRO A 15 1.78 -5.70 -6.27
N MET A 16 2.05 -6.73 -7.07
CA MET A 16 3.31 -6.81 -7.81
C MET A 16 3.39 -5.76 -8.93
N GLY A 17 2.29 -5.53 -9.66
CA GLY A 17 2.26 -4.55 -10.76
C GLY A 17 2.33 -3.09 -10.29
N MET A 18 2.04 -2.81 -9.03
CA MET A 18 2.04 -1.46 -8.46
C MET A 18 3.22 -1.18 -7.51
N ALA A 19 4.12 -2.15 -7.31
CA ALA A 19 5.20 -2.04 -6.32
C ALA A 19 6.11 -0.83 -6.57
N ASP A 20 6.57 -0.61 -7.80
CA ASP A 20 7.47 0.50 -8.13
C ASP A 20 6.81 1.87 -7.90
N ILE A 21 5.53 2.00 -8.26
CA ILE A 21 4.77 3.24 -8.06
C ILE A 21 4.51 3.47 -6.57
N ALA A 22 4.20 2.41 -5.82
CA ALA A 22 3.98 2.51 -4.39
C ALA A 22 5.26 2.95 -3.64
N GLU A 23 6.43 2.43 -4.03
CA GLU A 23 7.72 2.83 -3.43
C GLU A 23 7.97 4.33 -3.60
N VAL A 24 7.89 4.83 -4.84
CA VAL A 24 8.11 6.25 -5.13
C VAL A 24 7.07 7.12 -4.43
N LEU A 25 5.80 6.73 -4.50
CA LEU A 25 4.72 7.47 -3.84
C LEU A 25 4.97 7.57 -2.33
N TRP A 26 5.18 6.44 -1.65
CA TRP A 26 5.23 6.39 -0.20
C TRP A 26 6.50 7.01 0.39
N ARG A 27 7.62 6.98 -0.35
CA ARG A 27 8.91 7.45 0.15
C ARG A 27 9.24 8.88 -0.25
N ASP A 28 8.88 9.27 -1.46
CA ASP A 28 9.39 10.52 -2.04
C ASP A 28 8.33 11.62 -2.09
N PHE A 29 7.03 11.27 -2.15
CA PHE A 29 5.97 12.24 -2.41
C PHE A 29 4.90 12.34 -1.32
N LEU A 30 4.60 11.26 -0.60
CA LEU A 30 3.46 11.24 0.31
C LEU A 30 3.80 11.89 1.64
N ASN A 31 3.16 13.01 1.94
CA ASN A 31 3.35 13.71 3.20
C ASN A 31 2.55 13.03 4.31
N HIS A 32 3.22 12.17 5.09
CA HIS A 32 2.60 11.43 6.19
C HIS A 32 3.53 11.29 7.39
N ASN A 33 2.94 10.96 8.53
CA ASN A 33 3.68 10.66 9.75
C ASN A 33 3.26 9.27 10.26
N PRO A 34 4.11 8.23 10.10
CA PRO A 34 3.82 6.88 10.59
C PRO A 34 3.58 6.82 12.11
N ASN A 35 4.16 7.74 12.89
CA ASN A 35 3.98 7.81 14.35
C ASN A 35 2.73 8.59 14.77
N ASN A 36 2.11 9.34 13.85
CA ASN A 36 0.85 10.04 14.08
C ASN A 36 -0.09 9.91 12.86
N PRO A 37 -0.73 8.74 12.67
CA PRO A 37 -1.63 8.51 11.56
C PRO A 37 -2.91 9.36 11.62
N ALA A 38 -3.22 9.98 12.77
CA ALA A 38 -4.35 10.88 12.94
C ALA A 38 -4.04 12.35 12.61
N TRP A 39 -2.82 12.68 12.18
CA TRP A 39 -2.44 14.02 11.77
C TRP A 39 -3.40 14.55 10.70
N ALA A 40 -4.02 15.70 10.99
CA ALA A 40 -5.12 16.25 10.20
C ALA A 40 -4.70 16.68 8.78
N ASP A 41 -3.46 17.17 8.62
CA ASP A 41 -2.93 17.76 7.38
C ASP A 41 -2.04 16.79 6.59
N ARG A 42 -2.15 15.48 6.87
CA ARG A 42 -1.47 14.45 6.08
C ARG A 42 -2.14 14.26 4.72
N ASP A 43 -1.37 13.83 3.74
CA ASP A 43 -1.92 13.31 2.50
C ASP A 43 -2.72 12.04 2.74
N ARG A 44 -3.78 11.82 1.94
CA ARG A 44 -4.67 10.67 2.05
C ARG A 44 -4.46 9.72 0.88
N PHE A 45 -4.04 8.51 1.19
CA PHE A 45 -4.00 7.41 0.25
C PHE A 45 -5.29 6.59 0.29
N VAL A 46 -5.86 6.26 -0.87
CA VAL A 46 -7.02 5.38 -1.00
C VAL A 46 -6.75 4.33 -2.07
N LEU A 47 -6.69 3.07 -1.67
CA LEU A 47 -6.56 1.94 -2.60
C LEU A 47 -7.95 1.46 -3.04
N SER A 48 -8.45 1.99 -4.16
CA SER A 48 -9.81 1.65 -4.65
C SER A 48 -9.92 0.18 -5.11
N ASN A 49 -8.86 -0.41 -5.63
CA ASN A 49 -8.76 -1.84 -5.96
C ASN A 49 -8.39 -2.65 -4.71
N GLY A 50 -9.26 -2.62 -3.70
CA GLY A 50 -9.00 -3.19 -2.36
C GLY A 50 -8.65 -4.68 -2.34
N HIS A 51 -8.92 -5.42 -3.42
CA HIS A 51 -8.46 -6.81 -3.56
C HIS A 51 -6.92 -6.93 -3.59
N GLY A 52 -6.20 -5.86 -3.96
CA GLY A 52 -4.74 -5.74 -3.91
C GLY A 52 -4.20 -5.21 -2.59
N SER A 53 -4.92 -5.36 -1.48
CA SER A 53 -4.54 -4.82 -0.16
C SER A 53 -3.15 -5.25 0.33
N MET A 54 -2.63 -6.37 -0.19
CA MET A 54 -1.29 -6.86 0.11
C MET A 54 -0.14 -6.00 -0.44
N LEU A 55 -0.44 -4.91 -1.15
CA LEU A 55 0.51 -3.86 -1.51
C LEU A 55 0.94 -3.01 -0.29
N ILE A 56 0.05 -2.90 0.70
CA ILE A 56 0.22 -2.12 1.93
C ILE A 56 0.60 -3.08 3.06
#